data_AF-A0A2Z6QDE5-F1
#
_entry.id   AF-A0A2Z6QDE5-F1
#
_cell.length_a   1.000
_cell.length_b   1.000
_cell.length_c   1.000
_cell.angle_alpha   90.00
_cell.angle_beta   90.00
_cell.angle_gamma   90.00
#
_symmetry.space_group_name_H-M   'P 1'
#
loop_
_entity.id
_entity.type
_entity.pdbx_description
1 polymer ?
#
loop_
_entity_poly.entity_id
_entity_poly.type
_entity_poly.pdbx_seq_one_letter_code
_entity_poly.pdbx_strand_id
1 'polypeptide(L)'
;MDLPVVLRDNEIAKTTLYAVKEIMTVEDPAIIIKWNFAGFNNVPAVPGFRNGDLNQSKQNIVAHFKEYGGIDVQNLNNVFVFKKNNDLGEAENNLPNWSRHQNDIPDVCVSAVVVHKMTSSGQIDIAPFNYAFNR
;
A
#
# COMPACT_ATOMS: atom_id res chain seq x y z
N MET A 1 -16.99 8.21 12.57
CA MET A 1 -15.75 7.96 11.82
C MET A 1 -16.14 7.07 10.66
N ASP A 2 -15.85 7.47 9.43
CA ASP A 2 -16.17 6.64 8.25
C ASP A 2 -15.04 5.65 7.98
N LEU A 3 -15.40 4.47 7.50
CA LEU A 3 -14.43 3.46 7.08
C LEU A 3 -13.55 4.04 5.95
N PRO A 4 -12.20 3.90 6.02
CA PRO A 4 -11.30 4.34 4.96
C PRO A 4 -11.68 3.76 3.60
N VAL A 5 -11.52 4.54 2.53
CA VAL A 5 -11.96 4.17 1.16
C VAL A 5 -11.39 2.83 0.70
N VAL A 6 -10.13 2.53 1.05
CA VAL A 6 -9.47 1.25 0.75
C VAL A 6 -10.16 0.05 1.40
N LEU A 7 -10.70 0.18 2.61
CA LEU A 7 -11.38 -0.89 3.34
C LEU A 7 -12.88 -1.02 2.98
N ARG A 8 -13.42 -0.15 2.13
CA ARG A 8 -14.77 -0.30 1.55
C ARG A 8 -14.79 -1.32 0.41
N ASP A 9 -13.63 -1.69 -0.11
CA ASP A 9 -13.48 -2.74 -1.10
C ASP A 9 -13.51 -4.11 -0.41
N ASN A 10 -14.46 -4.96 -0.80
CA ASN A 10 -14.72 -6.23 -0.11
C ASN A 10 -13.51 -7.18 -0.15
N GLU A 11 -12.81 -7.26 -1.28
CA GLU A 11 -11.68 -8.18 -1.42
C GLU A 11 -10.49 -7.68 -0.61
N ILE A 12 -10.20 -6.37 -0.65
CA ILE A 12 -9.14 -5.78 0.17
C ILE A 12 -9.48 -5.92 1.67
N ALA A 13 -10.73 -5.71 2.06
CA ALA A 13 -11.17 -5.86 3.45
C ALA A 13 -11.02 -7.30 3.96
N LYS A 14 -11.39 -8.30 3.14
CA LYS A 14 -11.19 -9.72 3.49
C LYS A 14 -9.72 -10.07 3.65
N THR A 15 -8.86 -9.65 2.71
CA THR A 15 -7.41 -9.90 2.80
C THR A 15 -6.79 -9.19 4.00
N THR A 16 -7.26 -7.98 4.33
CA THR A 16 -6.85 -7.25 5.54
C THR A 16 -7.24 -8.01 6.80
N LEU A 17 -8.49 -8.49 6.88
CA LEU A 17 -8.95 -9.27 8.04
C LEU A 17 -8.17 -10.58 8.19
N TYR A 18 -7.87 -11.27 7.08
CA TYR A 18 -7.02 -12.45 7.06
C TYR A 18 -5.61 -12.14 7.58
N ALA A 19 -4.99 -11.05 7.10
CA ALA A 19 -3.68 -10.61 7.57
C ALA A 19 -3.68 -10.35 9.08
N VAL A 20 -4.67 -9.62 9.59
CA VAL A 20 -4.80 -9.30 11.02
C VAL A 20 -4.96 -10.56 11.88
N LYS A 21 -5.75 -11.53 11.42
CA LYS A 21 -6.04 -12.74 12.21
C LYS A 21 -4.91 -13.76 12.17
N GLU A 22 -4.42 -14.06 10.98
CA GLU A 22 -3.59 -15.24 10.72
C GLU A 22 -2.10 -14.92 10.59
N ILE A 23 -1.75 -13.67 10.27
CA ILE A 23 -0.37 -13.29 9.97
C ILE A 23 0.18 -12.35 11.04
N MET A 24 -0.53 -11.28 11.38
CA MET A 24 -0.03 -10.20 12.24
C MET A 24 -0.01 -10.58 13.74
N THR A 25 1.07 -10.18 14.41
CA THR A 25 1.18 -10.03 15.86
C THR A 25 0.88 -8.57 16.26
N VAL A 26 0.84 -8.27 17.56
CA VAL A 26 0.44 -6.93 18.07
C VAL A 26 1.42 -5.81 17.65
N GLU A 27 2.65 -6.16 17.28
CA GLU A 27 3.67 -5.18 16.88
C GLU A 27 3.83 -5.06 15.36
N ASP A 28 3.18 -5.93 14.58
CA ASP A 28 3.32 -5.94 13.13
C ASP A 28 2.36 -4.90 12.52
N PRO A 29 2.86 -3.86 11.83
CA PRO A 29 2.00 -3.03 11.01
C PRO A 29 1.75 -3.67 9.65
N ALA A 30 0.63 -3.30 9.03
CA ALA A 30 0.36 -3.63 7.64
C ALA A 30 -0.02 -2.39 6.83
N ILE A 31 0.56 -2.22 5.64
CA ILE A 31 0.07 -1.22 4.67
C ILE A 31 -1.03 -1.87 3.83
N ILE A 32 -2.15 -1.18 3.71
CA ILE A 32 -3.28 -1.56 2.85
C ILE A 32 -3.41 -0.51 1.74
N ILE A 33 -3.35 -0.92 0.48
CA ILE A 33 -3.33 -0.04 -0.69
C ILE A 33 -4.48 -0.37 -1.62
N LYS A 34 -5.23 0.66 -2.01
CA LYS A 34 -6.11 0.64 -3.18
C LYS A 34 -5.44 1.37 -4.33
N TRP A 35 -4.94 0.60 -5.30
CA TRP A 35 -4.29 1.15 -6.49
C TRP A 35 -5.25 1.96 -7.37
N ASN A 36 -4.70 2.96 -8.04
CA ASN A 36 -5.39 3.73 -9.06
C ASN A 36 -4.73 3.46 -10.41
N PHE A 37 -5.36 2.62 -11.24
CA PHE A 37 -4.79 2.28 -12.55
C PHE A 37 -4.67 3.48 -13.49
N ALA A 38 -5.46 4.54 -13.33
CA ALA A 38 -5.29 5.76 -14.12
C ALA A 38 -3.92 6.41 -13.89
N GLY A 39 -3.36 6.31 -12.68
CA GLY A 39 -2.02 6.82 -12.36
C GLY A 39 -0.87 6.06 -13.00
N PHE A 40 -1.13 4.91 -13.60
CA PHE A 40 -0.16 4.12 -14.37
C PHE A 40 -0.49 4.11 -15.88
N ASN A 41 -1.53 4.80 -16.31
CA ASN A 41 -2.00 4.80 -17.70
C ASN A 41 -2.16 6.22 -18.24
N ASN A 42 -1.38 7.18 -17.72
CA ASN A 42 -1.42 8.57 -18.19
C ASN A 42 -0.82 8.75 -19.59
N VAL A 43 0.04 7.83 -20.04
CA VAL A 43 0.57 7.79 -21.41
C VAL A 43 -0.04 6.59 -22.16
N PRO A 44 -0.98 6.81 -23.10
CA PRO A 44 -1.70 5.71 -23.76
C PRO A 44 -0.81 4.73 -24.55
N ALA A 45 0.33 5.19 -25.04
CA ALA A 45 1.26 4.38 -25.83
C ALA A 45 2.01 3.32 -25.01
N VAL A 46 2.07 3.47 -23.68
CA VAL A 46 2.82 2.58 -22.78
C VAL A 46 1.97 2.28 -21.53
N PRO A 47 0.88 1.50 -21.69
CA PRO A 47 -0.06 1.25 -20.60
C PRO A 47 0.57 0.43 -19.46
N GLY A 48 0.17 0.72 -18.23
CA GLY A 48 0.67 0.09 -17.01
C GLY A 48 1.95 0.72 -16.44
N PHE A 49 2.47 1.76 -17.10
CA PHE A 49 3.67 2.49 -16.73
C PHE A 49 3.38 3.98 -16.62
N ARG A 50 3.55 4.52 -15.41
CA ARG A 50 3.41 5.96 -15.17
C ARG A 50 4.44 6.70 -16.01
N ASN A 51 4.02 7.82 -16.61
CA ASN A 51 4.86 8.65 -17.48
C ASN A 51 5.43 7.92 -18.72
N GLY A 52 4.94 6.71 -19.02
CA GLY A 52 5.46 5.86 -20.08
C GLY A 52 6.87 5.30 -19.82
N ASP A 53 7.36 5.35 -18.58
CA ASP A 53 8.65 4.80 -18.19
C ASP A 53 8.49 3.36 -17.67
N LEU A 54 9.20 2.41 -18.30
CA LEU A 54 9.14 0.98 -17.98
C LEU A 54 9.54 0.64 -16.54
N ASN A 55 10.17 1.56 -15.81
CA ASN A 55 10.52 1.40 -14.39
C ASN A 55 9.50 2.00 -13.42
N GLN A 56 8.40 2.57 -13.93
CA GLN A 56 7.37 3.26 -13.14
C GLN A 56 6.04 2.49 -13.15
N SER A 57 6.10 1.17 -12.91
CA SER A 57 4.92 0.30 -12.85
C SER A 57 4.43 0.06 -11.43
N LYS A 58 3.20 -0.42 -11.28
CA LYS A 58 2.69 -0.94 -9.99
C LYS A 58 3.67 -1.96 -9.38
N GLN A 59 4.23 -2.84 -10.21
CA GLN A 59 5.14 -3.89 -9.74
C GLN A 59 6.45 -3.34 -9.19
N ASN A 60 6.91 -2.16 -9.63
CA ASN A 60 8.09 -1.52 -9.04
C ASN A 60 7.81 -1.04 -7.61
N ILE A 61 6.60 -0.55 -7.32
CA ILE A 61 6.20 -0.17 -5.95
C ILE A 61 6.01 -1.42 -5.08
N VAL A 62 5.43 -2.49 -5.63
CA VAL A 62 5.32 -3.78 -4.92
C VAL A 62 6.71 -4.32 -4.57
N ALA A 63 7.63 -4.32 -5.54
CA ALA A 63 9.00 -4.76 -5.36
C ALA A 63 9.69 -3.94 -4.27
N HIS A 64 9.50 -2.62 -4.27
CA HIS A 64 9.98 -1.72 -3.21
C HIS A 64 9.49 -2.17 -1.83
N PHE A 65 8.18 -2.37 -1.62
CA PHE A 65 7.70 -2.82 -0.30
C PHE A 65 8.29 -4.18 0.11
N LYS A 66 8.46 -5.10 -0.83
CA LYS A 66 9.07 -6.41 -0.56
C LYS A 66 10.57 -6.32 -0.25
N GLU A 67 11.29 -5.42 -0.92
CA GLU A 67 12.72 -5.15 -0.66
C GLU A 67 12.93 -4.67 0.78
N TYR A 68 12.04 -3.82 1.27
CA TYR A 68 12.01 -3.35 2.66
C TYR A 68 11.28 -4.31 3.62
N GLY A 69 11.19 -5.61 3.30
CA GLY A 69 10.68 -6.63 4.25
C GLY A 69 9.16 -6.80 4.33
N GLY A 70 8.41 -6.12 3.46
CA GLY A 70 6.96 -6.26 3.36
C GLY A 70 6.55 -7.63 2.80
N ILE A 71 5.75 -8.37 3.57
CA ILE A 71 5.16 -9.64 3.16
C ILE A 71 3.86 -9.35 2.39
N ASP A 72 3.87 -9.58 1.08
CA ASP A 72 2.67 -9.46 0.24
C ASP A 72 1.66 -10.59 0.55
N VAL A 73 0.57 -10.21 1.21
CA VAL A 73 -0.44 -11.17 1.68
C VAL A 73 -1.21 -11.70 0.49
N GLN A 74 -1.19 -13.04 0.34
CA GLN A 74 -1.84 -13.78 -0.75
C GLN A 74 -1.34 -13.43 -2.16
N ASN A 75 -0.20 -12.73 -2.28
CA ASN A 75 0.34 -12.23 -3.56
C ASN A 75 -0.65 -11.35 -4.36
N LEU A 76 -1.56 -10.66 -3.65
CA LEU A 76 -2.57 -9.80 -4.27
C LEU A 76 -2.07 -8.37 -4.47
N ASN A 77 -0.91 -8.02 -3.92
CA ASN A 77 -0.25 -6.72 -4.03
C ASN A 77 -1.00 -5.57 -3.35
N ASN A 78 -1.95 -5.85 -2.46
CA ASN A 78 -2.77 -4.83 -1.80
C ASN A 78 -2.49 -4.71 -0.29
N VAL A 79 -1.93 -5.75 0.32
CA VAL A 79 -1.72 -5.84 1.77
C VAL A 79 -0.30 -6.31 2.03
N PHE A 80 0.48 -5.49 2.73
CA PHE A 80 1.88 -5.78 3.03
C PHE A 80 2.10 -5.75 4.55
N VAL A 81 2.46 -6.88 5.16
CA VAL A 81 2.75 -6.97 6.59
C VAL A 81 4.25 -6.81 6.82
N PHE A 82 4.64 -5.94 7.76
CA PHE A 82 6.04 -5.73 8.14
C PHE A 82 6.26 -6.34 9.53
N LYS A 83 7.32 -7.13 9.67
CA LYS A 83 7.60 -7.92 10.90
C LYS A 83 8.68 -7.32 11.79
N LYS A 84 9.33 -6.25 11.33
CA LYS A 84 10.38 -5.57 12.07
C LYS A 84 10.01 -4.10 12.21
N ASN A 85 10.27 -3.55 13.38
CA ASN A 85 9.76 -2.24 13.79
C ASN A 85 10.16 -1.08 12.85
N ASN A 86 11.31 -1.17 12.17
CA ASN A 86 11.81 -0.09 11.31
C ASN A 86 11.52 -0.28 9.82
N ASP A 87 11.16 -1.50 9.39
CA ASP A 87 11.04 -1.85 7.98
C ASP A 87 9.99 -0.98 7.26
N LEU A 88 8.84 -0.73 7.90
CA LEU A 88 7.80 0.16 7.38
C LEU A 88 8.29 1.60 7.21
N GLY A 89 8.99 2.14 8.22
CA GLY A 89 9.50 3.51 8.18
C GLY A 89 10.53 3.71 7.07
N GLU A 90 11.43 2.73 6.90
CA GLU A 90 12.39 2.72 5.79
C GLU A 90 11.70 2.61 4.43
N ALA A 91 10.68 1.74 4.31
CA ALA A 91 9.89 1.62 3.10
C ALA A 91 9.16 2.93 2.74
N GLU A 92 8.61 3.66 3.72
CA GLU A 92 7.97 4.94 3.48
C GLU A 92 8.99 6.01 3.04
N ASN A 93 10.12 6.12 3.77
CA ASN A 93 11.11 7.17 3.54
C ASN A 93 11.81 7.03 2.20
N ASN A 94 12.04 5.80 1.75
CA ASN A 94 12.72 5.51 0.50
C ASN A 94 11.75 5.27 -0.68
N LEU A 95 10.45 5.54 -0.49
CA LEU A 95 9.46 5.36 -1.55
C LEU A 95 9.85 6.18 -2.81
N PRO A 96 9.84 5.58 -4.01
CA PRO A 96 10.32 6.24 -5.22
C PRO A 96 9.59 7.56 -5.48
N ASN A 97 10.33 8.64 -5.76
CA ASN A 97 9.76 9.97 -5.97
C ASN A 97 8.71 10.00 -7.09
N TRP A 98 8.88 9.19 -8.13
CA TRP A 98 7.92 9.12 -9.24
C TRP A 98 6.54 8.59 -8.81
N SER A 99 6.47 7.81 -7.72
CA SER A 99 5.21 7.26 -7.21
C SER A 99 4.39 8.28 -6.42
N ARG A 100 4.99 9.44 -6.12
CA ARG A 100 4.33 10.54 -5.41
C ARG A 100 3.40 11.33 -6.35
N HIS A 101 2.57 12.18 -5.76
CA HIS A 101 1.70 13.10 -6.46
C HIS A 101 2.47 13.91 -7.50
N GLN A 102 1.87 14.08 -8.68
CA GLN A 102 2.42 14.89 -9.76
C GLN A 102 1.27 15.71 -10.34
N ASN A 103 1.53 16.99 -10.60
CA ASN A 103 0.54 17.87 -11.22
C ASN A 103 0.05 17.26 -12.53
N ASP A 104 -1.26 17.32 -12.75
CA ASP A 104 -1.95 16.87 -13.96
C ASP A 104 -1.85 15.36 -14.26
N ILE A 105 -1.28 14.56 -13.36
CA ILE A 105 -1.18 13.10 -13.49
C ILE A 105 -1.94 12.46 -12.32
N PRO A 106 -2.90 11.56 -12.58
CA PRO A 106 -3.64 10.89 -11.51
C PRO A 106 -2.69 10.17 -10.54
N ASP A 107 -2.99 10.17 -9.24
CA ASP A 107 -2.15 9.49 -8.24
C ASP A 107 -2.09 7.98 -8.47
N VAL A 108 -1.04 7.31 -7.99
CA VAL A 108 -0.85 5.86 -8.13
C VAL A 108 -1.78 5.03 -7.23
N CYS A 109 -2.34 5.64 -6.19
CA CYS A 109 -3.31 5.03 -5.28
C CYS A 109 -4.52 5.95 -5.05
N VAL A 110 -5.70 5.34 -4.90
CA VAL A 110 -6.92 6.05 -4.46
C VAL A 110 -6.90 6.28 -2.95
N SER A 111 -6.35 5.33 -2.20
CA SER A 111 -6.28 5.36 -0.75
C SER A 111 -5.24 4.35 -0.27
N ALA A 112 -4.48 4.72 0.75
CA ALA A 112 -3.56 3.88 1.49
C ALA A 112 -3.65 4.17 2.99
N VAL A 113 -3.64 3.12 3.80
CA VAL A 113 -3.66 3.20 5.27
C VAL A 113 -2.67 2.22 5.87
N VAL A 114 -2.21 2.51 7.09
CA VAL A 114 -1.54 1.54 7.96
C VAL A 114 -2.57 0.99 8.93
N VAL A 115 -2.56 -0.33 9.09
CA VAL A 115 -3.34 -1.05 10.10
C VAL A 115 -2.38 -1.58 11.16
N HIS A 116 -2.66 -1.27 12.41
CA HIS A 116 -1.98 -1.84 13.58
C HIS A 116 -2.91 -2.82 14.29
N LYS A 117 -2.40 -3.98 14.67
CA LYS A 117 -3.14 -4.92 15.52
C LYS A 117 -2.89 -4.56 16.99
N MET A 118 -3.90 -4.06 17.68
CA MET A 118 -3.75 -3.57 19.05
C MET A 118 -3.83 -4.68 20.10
N THR A 119 -4.53 -5.77 19.79
CA THR A 119 -4.72 -6.90 20.70
C THR A 119 -4.64 -8.24 19.98
N SER A 120 -4.35 -9.31 20.73
CA SER A 120 -4.44 -10.68 20.22
C SER A 120 -5.85 -11.04 19.75
N SER A 121 -6.88 -10.44 20.34
CA SER A 121 -8.29 -10.58 19.95
C SER A 121 -8.66 -9.85 18.65
N GLY A 122 -7.74 -9.10 18.04
CA GLY A 122 -7.93 -8.50 16.72
C GLY A 122 -8.56 -7.11 16.74
N GLN A 123 -8.48 -6.36 17.85
CA GLN A 123 -8.71 -4.92 17.78
C GLN A 123 -7.68 -4.29 16.86
N ILE A 124 -8.14 -3.37 16.02
CA ILE A 124 -7.30 -2.70 15.03
C ILE A 124 -7.34 -1.19 15.25
N ASP A 125 -6.18 -0.56 15.09
CA ASP A 125 -6.06 0.87 14.88
C ASP A 125 -5.68 1.14 13.42
N ILE A 126 -6.14 2.27 12.89
CA ILE A 126 -5.95 2.63 11.48
C ILE A 126 -5.42 4.05 11.38
N ALA A 127 -4.26 4.20 10.75
CA ALA A 127 -3.61 5.47 10.48
C ALA A 127 -3.54 5.75 8.97
N PRO A 128 -3.60 7.03 8.55
CA PRO A 128 -3.45 7.39 7.14
C PRO A 128 -2.02 7.12 6.65
N PHE A 129 -1.88 6.53 5.46
CA PHE A 129 -0.59 6.35 4.77
C PHE A 129 -0.49 7.21 3.49
N ASN A 130 -1.57 7.89 3.11
CA ASN A 130 -1.63 8.71 1.89
C ASN A 130 -0.51 9.76 1.81
N TYR A 131 -0.02 10.26 2.95
CA TYR A 131 1.09 11.22 2.97
C TYR A 131 2.36 10.66 2.31
N ALA A 132 2.59 9.35 2.34
CA ALA A 132 3.72 8.73 1.65
C ALA A 132 3.64 8.93 0.13
N PHE A 133 2.43 8.89 -0.44
CA PHE A 133 2.18 9.06 -1.87
C PHE A 133 1.84 10.50 -2.26
N ASN A 134 1.52 11.38 -1.31
CA ASN A 134 1.05 12.74 -1.59
C ASN A 134 2.00 13.85 -1.08
N ARG A 135 3.29 13.55 -0.90
CA ARG A 135 4.31 14.59 -0.62
C ARG A 135 4.61 15.42 -1.84
#